data_AF-W5NWY0-F1
#
_entry.id   AF-W5NWY0-F1
#
_cell.length_a   1.000
_cell.length_b   1.000
_cell.length_c   1.000
_cell.angle_alpha   90.00
_cell.angle_beta   90.00
_cell.angle_gamma   90.00
#
_symmetry.space_group_name_H-M   'P 1'
#
loop_
_entity.id
_entity.type
_entity.pdbx_description
1 polymer ?
#
loop_
_entity_poly.entity_id
_entity_poly.type
_entity_poly.pdbx_seq_one_letter_code
_entity_poly.pdbx_strand_id
1 'polypeptide(L)'
;DQGESWPELPFFACYPGPCKNGGTWTQGRCSCPSAFHGPKCEFAEEELNMDKVEAEVGMEVSVNQEFSPDLNDNSSQVYKDFTKAFQDQIKKIYQNVQGFKEVQILSLRNGSIVVEYLVLLELPFSLQVEEEYEKVKVALKEELQNVSQDGNSCQNDQVLCFKPDSIKVNNNTRTELSPKAICRRAAPKDFEDFYFPFLEENQLRCVTNCTAGVEGAIDCHQGQCVVQRSGPSCRSGDDRKWFETWDANTAGTFSNSGFEDDTNEENFPVALNTVDTNVRVHIHRPEVVSSSL
;
A
#
# COMPACT_ATOMS: atom_id res chain seq x y z
N ASP A 1 -43.87 37.26 0.79
CA ASP A 1 -42.98 36.46 1.63
C ASP A 1 -43.23 34.98 1.39
N GLN A 2 -42.56 34.44 0.37
CA GLN A 2 -42.57 33.01 0.06
C GLN A 2 -41.47 32.38 0.91
N GLY A 3 -41.86 31.59 1.92
CA GLY A 3 -40.94 30.80 2.72
C GLY A 3 -40.45 29.61 1.91
N GLU A 4 -39.14 29.55 1.70
CA GLU A 4 -38.46 28.43 1.05
C GLU A 4 -38.67 27.15 1.85
N SER A 5 -39.20 26.13 1.18
CA SER A 5 -39.30 24.76 1.70
C SER A 5 -37.92 24.15 1.82
N TRP A 6 -37.49 23.84 3.03
CA TRP A 6 -36.36 22.94 3.26
C TRP A 6 -36.72 21.54 2.74
N PRO A 7 -35.88 20.87 1.95
CA PRO A 7 -36.16 19.50 1.54
C PRO A 7 -36.14 18.59 2.77
N GLU A 8 -37.18 17.76 2.89
CA GLU A 8 -37.25 16.67 3.87
C GLU A 8 -36.02 15.77 3.72
N LEU A 9 -35.11 15.84 4.70
CA LEU A 9 -34.04 14.87 4.84
C LEU A 9 -34.61 13.63 5.54
N PRO A 10 -34.58 12.44 4.92
CA PRO A 10 -35.04 11.24 5.60
C PRO A 10 -34.11 10.89 6.76
N PHE A 11 -34.74 10.43 7.83
CA PHE A 11 -34.20 9.89 9.08
C PHE A 11 -32.78 9.29 8.98
N PHE A 12 -31.85 9.84 9.77
CA PHE A 12 -30.59 9.26 10.27
C PHE A 12 -30.01 8.06 9.47
N ALA A 13 -29.57 8.29 8.23
CA ALA A 13 -28.46 7.51 7.72
C ALA A 13 -27.21 7.94 8.50
N CYS A 14 -26.75 7.12 9.46
CA CYS A 14 -25.40 7.27 9.99
C CYS A 14 -24.47 7.02 8.80
N TYR A 15 -24.08 8.07 8.09
CA TYR A 15 -23.17 7.96 6.95
C TYR A 15 -21.87 7.40 7.53
N PRO A 16 -21.50 6.13 7.25
CA PRO A 16 -20.22 5.63 7.70
C PRO A 16 -19.19 6.56 7.06
N GLY A 17 -18.50 7.35 7.90
CA GLY A 17 -17.52 8.33 7.42
C GLY A 17 -16.55 7.72 6.40
N PRO A 18 -15.88 8.54 5.59
CA PRO A 18 -15.17 8.08 4.40
C PRO A 18 -14.17 6.96 4.72
N CYS A 19 -13.99 6.05 3.76
CA CYS A 19 -12.94 5.03 3.83
C CYS A 19 -11.58 5.72 4.04
N LYS A 20 -10.76 5.14 4.91
CA LYS A 20 -9.41 5.60 5.23
C LYS A 20 -8.38 4.83 4.42
N ASN A 21 -7.14 5.32 4.47
CA ASN A 21 -5.95 4.61 3.98
C ASN A 21 -6.07 4.06 2.54
N GLY A 22 -6.71 4.83 1.65
CA GLY A 22 -6.88 4.43 0.24
C GLY A 22 -8.01 3.44 -0.03
N GLY A 23 -8.84 3.13 0.97
CA GLY A 23 -10.04 2.32 0.78
C GLY A 23 -11.03 2.96 -0.19
N THR A 24 -11.71 2.13 -0.97
CA THR A 24 -12.73 2.57 -1.94
C THR A 24 -14.11 2.14 -1.47
N TRP A 25 -15.09 3.06 -1.47
CA TRP A 25 -16.47 2.74 -1.12
C TRP A 25 -17.14 1.96 -2.24
N THR A 26 -17.43 0.68 -2.02
CA THR A 26 -18.08 -0.20 -3.01
C THR A 26 -19.20 -0.99 -2.34
N GLN A 27 -20.39 -0.96 -2.93
CA GLN A 27 -21.54 -1.79 -2.53
C GLN A 27 -21.88 -1.71 -1.01
N GLY A 28 -21.81 -0.52 -0.43
CA GLY A 28 -22.20 -0.30 0.98
C GLY A 28 -21.11 -0.63 2.02
N ARG A 29 -19.88 -0.93 1.61
CA ARG A 29 -18.72 -1.12 2.50
C ARG A 29 -17.44 -0.55 1.92
N CYS A 30 -16.41 -0.41 2.75
CA CYS A 30 -15.07 -0.09 2.27
C CYS A 30 -14.35 -1.34 1.75
N SER A 31 -13.88 -1.27 0.51
CA SER A 31 -12.90 -2.20 -0.04
C SER A 31 -11.51 -1.71 0.31
N CYS A 32 -10.81 -2.44 1.18
CA CYS A 32 -9.50 -2.04 1.70
C CYS A 32 -8.35 -2.51 0.81
N PRO A 33 -7.26 -1.73 0.69
CA PRO A 33 -6.00 -2.23 0.17
C PRO A 33 -5.48 -3.37 1.07
N SER A 34 -4.63 -4.24 0.53
CA SER A 34 -4.18 -5.47 1.20
C SER A 34 -3.45 -5.25 2.54
N ALA A 35 -2.92 -4.06 2.78
CA ALA A 35 -2.22 -3.73 4.03
C ALA A 35 -3.11 -3.07 5.10
N PHE A 36 -4.42 -3.01 4.87
CA PHE A 36 -5.38 -2.42 5.82
C PHE A 36 -6.65 -3.25 5.94
N HIS A 37 -7.26 -3.21 7.14
CA HIS A 37 -8.56 -3.79 7.43
C HIS A 37 -9.41 -2.88 8.31
N GLY A 38 -10.60 -3.37 8.64
CA GLY A 38 -11.62 -2.65 9.40
C GLY A 38 -12.72 -2.09 8.51
N PRO A 39 -13.87 -1.69 9.09
CA PRO A 39 -15.04 -1.22 8.34
C PRO A 39 -14.75 0.03 7.50
N LYS A 40 -13.74 0.82 7.88
CA LYS A 40 -13.28 2.01 7.17
C LYS A 40 -11.80 1.87 6.75
N CYS A 41 -11.22 0.68 6.73
CA CYS A 41 -9.80 0.46 6.44
C CYS A 41 -8.88 1.24 7.40
N GLU A 42 -9.31 1.42 8.65
CA GLU A 42 -8.66 2.29 9.61
C GLU A 42 -7.44 1.66 10.31
N PHE A 43 -7.29 0.33 10.23
CA PHE A 43 -6.24 -0.44 10.89
C PHE A 43 -5.28 -1.01 9.86
N ALA A 44 -3.98 -0.94 10.13
CA ALA A 44 -2.99 -1.63 9.32
C ALA A 44 -2.92 -3.13 9.70
N GLU A 45 -2.55 -3.98 8.75
CA GLU A 45 -2.30 -5.40 9.03
C GLU A 45 -1.15 -5.56 10.04
N GLU A 46 -1.30 -6.46 11.01
CA GLU A 46 -0.26 -6.65 12.03
C GLU A 46 1.00 -7.36 11.51
N GLU A 47 0.89 -8.01 10.35
CA GLU A 47 1.96 -8.78 9.72
C GLU A 47 1.94 -8.60 8.19
N LEU A 48 3.11 -8.46 7.59
CA LEU A 48 3.33 -8.48 6.15
C LEU A 48 4.37 -9.55 5.81
N ASN A 49 4.02 -10.48 4.93
CA ASN A 49 4.92 -11.54 4.48
C ASN A 49 5.74 -11.08 3.28
N MET A 50 7.07 -11.13 3.42
CA MET A 50 8.01 -10.69 2.39
C MET A 50 8.57 -11.88 1.63
N ASP A 51 7.83 -12.34 0.61
CA ASP A 51 8.33 -13.36 -0.32
C ASP A 51 9.30 -12.76 -1.36
N LYS A 52 9.14 -11.46 -1.63
CA LYS A 52 9.91 -10.72 -2.62
C LYS A 52 10.32 -9.34 -2.09
N VAL A 53 11.46 -8.86 -2.55
CA VAL A 53 12.05 -7.59 -2.17
C VAL A 53 12.24 -6.73 -3.41
N GLU A 54 11.70 -5.51 -3.34
CA GLU A 54 11.94 -4.50 -4.37
C GLU A 54 13.30 -3.82 -4.14
N ALA A 55 14.09 -3.75 -5.19
CA ALA A 55 15.40 -3.12 -5.18
C ALA A 55 15.64 -2.31 -6.46
N GLU A 56 16.51 -1.32 -6.35
CA GLU A 56 16.86 -0.42 -7.45
C GLU A 56 18.37 -0.46 -7.71
N VAL A 57 18.77 -0.45 -8.97
CA VAL A 57 20.17 -0.30 -9.38
C VAL A 57 20.28 0.89 -10.32
N GLY A 58 21.10 1.88 -9.93
CA GLY A 58 21.41 3.01 -10.80
C GLY A 58 22.44 2.61 -11.83
N MET A 59 22.19 2.98 -13.08
CA MET A 59 23.02 2.67 -14.23
C MET A 59 23.21 3.91 -15.10
N GLU A 60 24.33 3.97 -15.82
CA GLU A 60 24.63 5.00 -16.80
C GLU A 60 25.18 4.36 -18.07
N VAL A 61 24.73 4.80 -19.23
CA VAL A 61 25.28 4.40 -20.54
C VAL A 61 25.13 5.53 -21.57
N SER A 62 26.09 5.66 -22.48
CA SER A 62 25.99 6.53 -23.65
C SER A 62 25.47 5.77 -24.87
N VAL A 63 24.48 6.36 -25.53
CA VAL A 63 24.00 5.93 -26.84
C VAL A 63 24.71 6.75 -27.92
N ASN A 64 25.23 6.09 -28.96
CA ASN A 64 25.93 6.72 -30.07
C ASN A 64 24.96 7.42 -31.05
N GLN A 65 24.28 8.43 -30.53
CA GLN A 65 23.33 9.27 -31.24
C GLN A 65 23.56 10.73 -30.83
N GLU A 66 23.30 11.66 -31.74
CA GLU A 66 23.41 13.10 -31.48
C GLU A 66 22.30 13.56 -30.53
N PHE A 67 22.68 14.35 -29.51
CA PHE A 67 21.74 14.92 -28.56
C PHE A 67 20.98 16.09 -29.18
N SER A 68 19.65 16.00 -29.25
CA SER A 68 18.77 17.11 -29.61
C SER A 68 18.35 17.90 -28.36
N PRO A 69 18.24 19.25 -28.43
CA PRO A 69 17.67 20.06 -27.35
C PRO A 69 16.27 19.62 -26.90
N ASP A 70 15.48 19.01 -27.79
CA ASP A 70 14.13 18.50 -27.50
C ASP A 70 14.13 17.36 -26.47
N LEU A 71 15.27 16.70 -26.27
CA LEU A 71 15.47 15.69 -25.21
C LEU A 71 15.51 16.30 -23.80
N ASN A 72 15.56 17.63 -23.68
CA ASN A 72 15.37 18.32 -22.39
C ASN A 72 13.89 18.53 -22.03
N ASP A 73 12.97 18.29 -22.97
CA ASP A 73 11.53 18.45 -22.77
C ASP A 73 10.87 17.07 -22.75
N ASN A 74 10.44 16.62 -21.56
CA ASN A 74 9.78 15.33 -21.37
C ASN A 74 8.41 15.22 -22.07
N SER A 75 7.85 16.35 -22.52
CA SER A 75 6.59 16.39 -23.26
C SER A 75 6.80 16.26 -24.77
N SER A 76 8.03 16.46 -25.26
CA SER A 76 8.37 16.40 -26.67
C SER A 76 8.21 15.00 -27.25
N GLN A 77 7.90 14.93 -28.54
CA GLN A 77 7.77 13.64 -29.22
C GLN A 77 9.13 12.93 -29.31
N VAL A 78 10.21 13.69 -29.52
CA VAL A 78 11.59 13.18 -29.58
C VAL A 78 11.99 12.50 -28.27
N TYR A 79 11.68 13.11 -27.12
CA TYR A 79 11.92 12.50 -25.82
C TYR A 79 11.12 11.21 -25.63
N LYS A 80 9.81 11.24 -25.92
CA LYS A 80 8.92 10.07 -25.76
C LYS A 80 9.35 8.90 -26.64
N ASP A 81 9.69 9.17 -27.90
CA ASP A 81 10.15 8.15 -28.85
C ASP A 81 11.48 7.56 -28.40
N PHE A 82 12.41 8.39 -27.94
CA PHE A 82 13.70 7.94 -27.39
C PHE A 82 13.51 7.09 -26.13
N THR A 83 12.74 7.57 -25.15
CA THR A 83 12.48 6.84 -23.90
C THR A 83 11.87 5.48 -24.16
N LYS A 84 10.88 5.42 -25.07
CA LYS A 84 10.25 4.16 -25.45
C LYS A 84 11.25 3.21 -26.11
N ALA A 85 12.02 3.68 -27.10
CA ALA A 85 13.03 2.88 -27.77
C ALA A 85 14.09 2.35 -26.79
N PHE A 86 14.53 3.19 -25.85
CA PHE A 86 15.49 2.82 -24.82
C PHE A 86 14.94 1.76 -23.87
N GLN A 87 13.73 1.97 -23.33
CA GLN A 87 13.07 1.01 -22.45
C GLN A 87 12.84 -0.33 -23.15
N ASP A 88 12.36 -0.33 -24.39
CA ASP A 88 12.10 -1.53 -25.17
C ASP A 88 13.39 -2.33 -25.44
N GLN A 89 14.51 -1.63 -25.70
CA GLN A 89 15.78 -2.29 -25.96
C GLN A 89 16.41 -2.84 -24.69
N ILE A 90 16.45 -2.06 -23.60
CA ILE A 90 16.97 -2.52 -22.31
C ILE A 90 16.15 -3.70 -21.77
N LYS A 91 14.82 -3.67 -21.94
CA LYS A 91 13.95 -4.80 -21.58
C LYS A 91 14.33 -6.10 -22.29
N LYS A 92 14.77 -6.03 -23.56
CA LYS A 92 15.26 -7.20 -24.30
C LYS A 92 16.64 -7.66 -23.80
N ILE A 93 17.53 -6.72 -23.47
CA ILE A 93 18.88 -7.02 -22.97
C ILE A 93 18.80 -7.72 -21.61
N TYR A 94 17.97 -7.21 -20.70
CA TYR A 94 17.85 -7.74 -19.33
C TYR A 94 16.80 -8.84 -19.15
N GLN A 95 16.24 -9.39 -20.22
CA GLN A 95 15.19 -10.41 -20.15
C GLN A 95 15.57 -11.66 -19.35
N ASN A 96 16.87 -12.00 -19.31
CA ASN A 96 17.40 -13.17 -18.59
C ASN A 96 18.00 -12.81 -17.22
N VAL A 97 18.01 -11.53 -16.85
CA VAL A 97 18.53 -11.09 -15.55
C VAL A 97 17.48 -11.37 -14.49
N GLN A 98 17.88 -12.10 -13.46
CA GLN A 98 16.99 -12.48 -12.36
C GLN A 98 16.37 -11.25 -11.69
N GLY A 99 15.05 -11.28 -11.55
CA GLY A 99 14.28 -10.24 -10.87
C GLY A 99 14.10 -8.95 -11.65
N PHE A 100 14.54 -8.85 -12.91
CA PHE A 100 14.31 -7.67 -13.72
C PHE A 100 12.81 -7.39 -13.93
N LYS A 101 12.36 -6.18 -13.56
CA LYS A 101 10.97 -5.72 -13.73
C LYS A 101 10.86 -4.72 -14.87
N GLU A 102 11.53 -3.59 -14.74
CA GLU A 102 11.53 -2.50 -15.74
C GLU A 102 12.67 -1.50 -15.51
N VAL A 103 12.73 -0.45 -16.34
CA VAL A 103 13.69 0.66 -16.17
C VAL A 103 13.01 2.02 -16.24
N GLN A 104 13.55 2.96 -15.44
CA GLN A 104 13.10 4.35 -15.40
C GLN A 104 14.27 5.28 -15.73
N ILE A 105 14.10 6.11 -16.76
CA ILE A 105 15.11 7.12 -17.12
C ILE A 105 15.05 8.25 -16.09
N LEU A 106 16.18 8.56 -15.46
CA LEU A 106 16.34 9.67 -14.53
C LEU A 106 16.72 10.96 -15.27
N SER A 107 17.69 10.88 -16.18
CA SER A 107 18.16 12.04 -16.92
C SER A 107 18.81 11.68 -18.26
N LEU A 108 18.76 12.63 -19.20
CA LEU A 108 19.47 12.60 -20.48
C LEU A 108 20.43 13.77 -20.53
N ARG A 109 21.70 13.53 -20.86
CA ARG A 109 22.73 14.59 -20.92
C ARG A 109 23.37 14.71 -22.31
N ASN A 110 23.88 15.91 -22.56
CA ASN A 110 24.48 16.33 -23.83
C ASN A 110 25.78 15.58 -24.17
N GLY A 111 26.07 15.50 -25.47
CA GLY A 111 27.13 14.67 -26.05
C GLY A 111 26.53 13.60 -26.95
N SER A 112 27.17 12.42 -27.00
CA SER A 112 26.40 11.19 -27.26
C SER A 112 25.38 11.04 -26.14
N ILE A 113 24.10 10.80 -26.45
CA ILE A 113 23.03 10.83 -25.45
C ILE A 113 23.41 9.96 -24.24
N VAL A 114 23.76 10.60 -23.12
CA VAL A 114 24.12 9.90 -21.88
C VAL A 114 22.85 9.69 -21.09
N VAL A 115 22.49 8.43 -20.87
CA VAL A 115 21.27 8.03 -20.17
C VAL A 115 21.65 7.60 -18.76
N GLU A 116 21.13 8.30 -17.77
CA GLU A 116 21.13 7.86 -16.38
C GLU A 116 19.75 7.27 -16.08
N TYR A 117 19.71 6.05 -15.55
CA TYR A 117 18.47 5.31 -15.35
C TYR A 117 18.53 4.40 -14.14
N LEU A 118 17.36 4.08 -13.59
CA LEU A 118 17.17 3.07 -12.57
C LEU A 118 16.68 1.77 -13.21
N VAL A 119 17.25 0.66 -12.80
CA VAL A 119 16.72 -0.68 -13.03
C VAL A 119 15.92 -1.06 -11.80
N LEU A 120 14.63 -1.34 -12.00
CA LEU A 120 13.75 -1.85 -10.95
C LEU A 120 13.81 -3.38 -10.92
N LEU A 121 14.08 -3.92 -9.74
CA LEU A 121 14.22 -5.34 -9.48
C LEU A 121 13.19 -5.81 -8.46
N GLU A 122 12.74 -7.04 -8.62
CA GLU A 122 11.89 -7.78 -7.70
C GLU A 122 12.54 -9.14 -7.44
N LEU A 123 13.30 -9.26 -6.36
CA LEU A 123 14.09 -10.43 -6.01
C LEU A 123 13.36 -11.29 -4.98
N PRO A 124 13.44 -12.63 -5.05
CA PRO A 124 12.94 -13.47 -3.96
C PRO A 124 13.71 -13.18 -2.67
N PHE A 125 13.02 -13.17 -1.53
CA PHE A 125 13.70 -12.98 -0.26
C PHE A 125 14.57 -14.20 0.08
N SER A 126 15.80 -13.93 0.51
CA SER A 126 16.69 -14.91 1.11
C SER A 126 17.57 -14.21 2.15
N LEU A 127 18.13 -14.96 3.10
CA LEU A 127 19.12 -14.40 4.03
C LEU A 127 20.39 -13.87 3.32
N GLN A 128 20.59 -14.23 2.05
CA GLN A 128 21.71 -13.81 1.20
C GLN A 128 21.29 -12.81 0.12
N VAL A 129 20.11 -12.17 0.25
CA VAL A 129 19.57 -11.25 -0.75
C VAL A 129 20.53 -10.12 -1.12
N GLU A 130 21.37 -9.68 -0.17
CA GLU A 130 22.44 -8.70 -0.45
C GLU A 130 23.50 -9.23 -1.43
N GLU A 131 23.92 -10.48 -1.27
CA GLU A 131 24.89 -11.11 -2.18
C GLU A 131 24.27 -11.39 -3.55
N GLU A 132 23.00 -11.81 -3.59
CA GLU A 132 22.24 -11.98 -4.83
C GLU A 132 22.11 -10.65 -5.58
N TYR A 133 21.79 -9.57 -4.87
CA TYR A 133 21.70 -8.23 -5.44
C TYR A 133 23.04 -7.76 -6.04
N GLU A 134 24.18 -8.02 -5.38
CA GLU A 134 25.49 -7.71 -5.96
C GLU A 134 25.80 -8.55 -7.21
N LYS A 135 25.42 -9.83 -7.25
CA LYS A 135 25.53 -10.66 -8.47
C LYS A 135 24.68 -10.09 -9.61
N VAL A 136 23.46 -9.62 -9.31
CA VAL A 136 22.58 -8.99 -10.31
C VAL A 136 23.20 -7.70 -10.87
N LYS A 137 23.83 -6.86 -10.05
CA LYS A 137 24.54 -5.66 -10.55
C LYS A 137 25.64 -6.01 -11.55
N VAL A 138 26.41 -7.05 -11.26
CA VAL A 138 27.46 -7.54 -12.17
C VAL A 138 26.83 -8.03 -13.47
N ALA A 139 25.77 -8.85 -13.38
CA ALA A 139 25.06 -9.36 -14.55
C ALA A 139 24.48 -8.24 -15.42
N LEU A 140 23.84 -7.22 -14.83
CA LEU A 140 23.29 -6.06 -15.57
C LEU A 140 24.37 -5.32 -16.36
N LYS A 141 25.57 -5.19 -15.78
CA LYS A 141 26.71 -4.58 -16.45
C LYS A 141 27.23 -5.48 -17.58
N GLU A 142 27.41 -6.77 -17.32
CA GLU A 142 27.92 -7.74 -18.29
C GLU A 142 26.99 -7.91 -19.49
N GLU A 143 25.67 -8.04 -19.28
CA GLU A 143 24.69 -8.15 -20.37
C GLU A 143 24.73 -6.93 -21.30
N LEU A 144 24.80 -5.73 -20.71
CA LEU A 144 24.91 -4.50 -21.51
C LEU A 144 26.25 -4.40 -22.24
N GLN A 145 27.35 -4.85 -21.62
CA GLN A 145 28.67 -4.90 -22.24
C GLN A 145 28.72 -5.90 -23.40
N ASN A 146 28.17 -7.10 -23.23
CA ASN A 146 28.14 -8.16 -24.24
C ASN A 146 27.43 -7.71 -25.50
N VAL A 147 26.26 -7.07 -25.36
CA VAL A 147 25.48 -6.55 -26.49
C VAL A 147 26.18 -5.35 -27.16
N SER A 148 26.99 -4.59 -26.41
CA SER A 148 27.72 -3.43 -26.93
C SER A 148 29.04 -3.80 -27.63
N GLN A 149 29.59 -4.99 -27.38
CA GLN A 149 30.89 -5.44 -27.91
C GLN A 149 30.79 -6.31 -29.17
N ASP A 150 29.60 -6.82 -29.50
CA ASP A 150 29.39 -7.53 -30.76
C ASP A 150 29.61 -6.55 -31.93
N GLY A 151 30.62 -6.82 -32.78
CA GLY A 151 31.03 -5.94 -33.87
C GLY A 151 29.95 -5.66 -34.92
N ASN A 152 28.84 -6.41 -34.87
CA ASN A 152 27.64 -6.23 -35.69
C ASN A 152 26.47 -5.55 -34.94
N SER A 153 26.59 -5.24 -33.65
CA SER A 153 25.44 -4.83 -32.82
C SER A 153 24.83 -3.48 -33.21
N CYS A 154 25.63 -2.60 -33.81
CA CYS A 154 25.17 -1.33 -34.37
C CYS A 154 24.89 -1.38 -35.89
N GLN A 155 24.86 -2.59 -36.48
CA GLN A 155 24.58 -2.81 -37.91
C GLN A 155 23.30 -3.61 -38.19
N ASN A 156 22.73 -4.31 -37.20
CA ASN A 156 21.45 -5.02 -37.29
C ASN A 156 20.33 -4.30 -36.50
N ASP A 157 19.10 -4.85 -36.51
CA ASP A 157 17.79 -4.39 -35.98
C ASP A 157 17.71 -3.70 -34.59
N GLN A 158 18.84 -3.42 -33.93
CA GLN A 158 18.93 -2.59 -32.72
C GLN A 158 18.72 -1.10 -33.07
N VAL A 159 17.74 -0.49 -32.41
CA VAL A 159 17.37 0.92 -32.63
C VAL A 159 18.40 1.87 -32.02
N LEU A 160 19.04 1.50 -30.91
CA LEU A 160 20.04 2.30 -30.21
C LEU A 160 21.38 1.57 -30.08
N CYS A 161 22.47 2.25 -30.43
CA CYS A 161 23.84 1.73 -30.36
C CYS A 161 24.50 2.19 -29.05
N PHE A 162 24.74 1.27 -28.11
CA PHE A 162 25.35 1.59 -26.82
C PHE A 162 26.88 1.60 -26.89
N LYS A 163 27.53 2.53 -26.16
CA LYS A 163 28.99 2.62 -26.09
C LYS A 163 29.52 1.75 -24.93
N PRO A 164 30.29 0.69 -25.19
CA PRO A 164 30.72 -0.25 -24.14
C PRO A 164 31.54 0.41 -23.04
N ASP A 165 32.41 1.36 -23.40
CA ASP A 165 33.31 2.05 -22.46
C ASP A 165 32.59 3.10 -21.59
N SER A 166 31.32 3.38 -21.86
CA SER A 166 30.52 4.37 -21.13
C SER A 166 29.65 3.77 -20.01
N ILE A 167 29.58 2.44 -19.93
CA ILE A 167 28.69 1.73 -19.00
C ILE A 167 29.21 1.86 -17.58
N LYS A 168 28.39 2.39 -16.67
CA LYS A 168 28.69 2.51 -15.24
C LYS A 168 27.53 2.02 -14.38
N VAL A 169 27.87 1.41 -13.26
CA VAL A 169 26.94 1.12 -12.17
C VAL A 169 27.09 2.26 -11.16
N ASN A 170 25.99 2.94 -10.85
CA ASN A 170 25.97 4.01 -9.85
C ASN A 170 25.76 3.39 -8.45
N ASN A 171 26.74 3.58 -7.57
CA ASN A 171 26.70 3.04 -6.21
C ASN A 171 25.95 3.94 -5.22
N ASN A 172 25.57 5.17 -5.61
CA ASN A 172 24.91 6.12 -4.72
C ASN A 172 23.43 5.79 -4.50
N THR A 173 22.80 5.05 -5.41
CA THR A 173 21.41 4.58 -5.33
C THR A 173 21.32 3.21 -4.66
N ARG A 174 22.08 2.98 -3.58
CA ARG A 174 22.06 1.69 -2.90
C ARG A 174 20.74 1.55 -2.15
N THR A 175 19.90 0.64 -2.64
CA THR A 175 18.77 0.16 -1.86
C THR A 175 19.31 -0.54 -0.62
N GLU A 176 18.97 -0.06 0.57
CA GLU A 176 19.26 -0.81 1.80
C GLU A 176 18.36 -2.05 1.85
N LEU A 177 18.99 -3.23 1.92
CA LEU A 177 18.35 -4.55 1.88
C LEU A 177 18.46 -5.28 3.23
N SER A 178 18.81 -4.56 4.29
CA SER A 178 18.73 -5.10 5.65
C SER A 178 17.27 -5.49 5.95
N PRO A 179 17.00 -6.59 6.68
CA PRO A 179 15.63 -6.99 7.02
C PRO A 179 14.80 -5.86 7.63
N LYS A 180 15.45 -5.00 8.44
CA LYS A 180 14.84 -3.80 9.03
C LYS A 180 14.44 -2.77 7.97
N ALA A 181 15.30 -2.48 7.00
CA ALA A 181 15.00 -1.55 5.92
C ALA A 181 13.90 -2.09 4.99
N ILE A 182 13.91 -3.40 4.71
CA ILE A 182 12.86 -4.07 3.93
C ILE A 182 11.51 -3.88 4.61
N CYS A 183 11.39 -4.19 5.91
CA CYS A 183 10.12 -4.04 6.62
C CYS A 183 9.64 -2.60 6.71
N ARG A 184 10.54 -1.64 6.92
CA ARG A 184 10.19 -0.22 6.90
C ARG A 184 9.65 0.24 5.55
N ARG A 185 10.20 -0.26 4.44
CA ARG A 185 9.75 0.11 3.09
C ARG A 185 8.45 -0.60 2.70
N ALA A 186 8.27 -1.84 3.15
CA ALA A 186 7.07 -2.63 2.89
C ALA A 186 5.86 -2.15 3.70
N ALA A 187 6.11 -1.58 4.88
CA ALA A 187 5.09 -0.99 5.71
C ALA A 187 4.30 0.09 4.96
N PRO A 188 2.99 0.22 5.22
CA PRO A 188 2.21 1.32 4.68
C PRO A 188 2.77 2.67 5.12
N LYS A 189 2.62 3.66 4.26
CA LYS A 189 3.02 5.03 4.57
C LYS A 189 2.40 5.51 5.88
N ASP A 190 3.22 6.14 6.72
CA ASP A 190 2.91 6.62 8.08
C ASP A 190 2.84 5.51 9.17
N PHE A 191 3.22 4.27 8.85
CA PHE A 191 3.26 3.13 9.79
C PHE A 191 4.65 2.47 9.88
N GLU A 192 5.65 3.00 9.17
CA GLU A 192 6.96 2.37 8.95
C GLU A 192 7.70 2.04 10.25
N ASP A 193 7.53 2.87 11.28
CA ASP A 193 8.20 2.70 12.56
C ASP A 193 7.58 1.61 13.46
N PHE A 194 6.38 1.12 13.13
CA PHE A 194 5.71 0.07 13.91
C PHE A 194 6.07 -1.35 13.45
N TYR A 195 6.68 -1.49 12.26
CA TYR A 195 7.06 -2.78 11.71
C TYR A 195 8.53 -3.09 11.96
N PHE A 196 8.81 -4.31 12.41
CA PHE A 196 10.15 -4.82 12.63
C PHE A 196 10.30 -6.24 12.06
N PRO A 197 11.53 -6.67 11.75
CA PRO A 197 11.75 -7.96 11.11
C PRO A 197 11.60 -9.10 12.10
N PHE A 198 10.88 -10.14 11.69
CA PHE A 198 10.83 -11.45 12.33
C PHE A 198 11.22 -12.51 11.29
N LEU A 199 12.30 -13.25 11.58
CA LEU A 199 12.88 -14.23 10.67
C LEU A 199 12.55 -15.64 11.16
N GLU A 200 11.87 -16.41 10.32
CA GLU A 200 11.48 -17.79 10.61
C GLU A 200 11.69 -18.66 9.36
N GLU A 201 12.46 -19.75 9.47
CA GLU A 201 12.64 -20.73 8.38
C GLU A 201 12.97 -20.13 6.98
N ASN A 202 13.80 -19.06 6.93
CA ASN A 202 14.16 -18.32 5.71
C ASN A 202 13.03 -17.47 5.08
N GLN A 203 11.94 -17.26 5.83
CA GLN A 203 10.89 -16.28 5.53
C GLN A 203 11.10 -15.03 6.36
N LEU A 204 10.95 -13.85 5.73
CA LEU A 204 10.89 -12.57 6.44
C LEU A 204 9.43 -12.17 6.62
N ARG A 205 9.01 -12.11 7.89
CA ARG A 205 7.75 -11.52 8.29
C ARG A 205 8.03 -10.15 8.87
N CYS A 206 7.35 -9.13 8.37
CA CYS A 206 7.38 -7.80 8.93
C CYS A 206 6.20 -7.67 9.88
N VAL A 207 6.52 -7.73 11.17
CA VAL A 207 5.53 -7.86 12.25
C VAL A 207 5.46 -6.58 13.06
N THR A 208 4.40 -6.44 13.84
CA THR A 208 4.21 -5.32 14.78
C THR A 208 4.10 -5.85 16.21
N ASN A 209 4.04 -4.96 17.19
CA ASN A 209 3.76 -5.37 18.58
C ASN A 209 2.35 -5.96 18.76
N CYS A 210 1.46 -5.94 17.76
CA CYS A 210 0.20 -6.66 17.83
C CYS A 210 0.32 -8.15 17.46
N THR A 211 1.40 -8.56 16.81
CA THR A 211 1.60 -9.96 16.40
C THR A 211 1.87 -10.84 17.63
N ALA A 212 1.17 -11.97 17.73
CA ALA A 212 1.38 -12.89 18.85
C ALA A 212 2.73 -13.61 18.77
N GLY A 213 3.38 -13.82 19.92
CA GLY A 213 4.60 -14.62 20.04
C GLY A 213 5.91 -13.91 19.68
N VAL A 214 5.87 -12.60 19.40
CA VAL A 214 7.07 -11.79 19.13
C VAL A 214 7.52 -11.03 20.39
N GLU A 215 8.79 -10.64 20.43
CA GLU A 215 9.31 -9.82 21.53
C GLU A 215 8.60 -8.45 21.56
N GLY A 216 8.07 -8.08 22.72
CA GLY A 216 7.32 -6.82 22.87
C GLY A 216 5.85 -6.90 22.44
N ALA A 217 5.32 -8.10 22.18
CA ALA A 217 3.91 -8.29 21.88
C ALA A 217 3.00 -7.70 22.98
N ILE A 218 1.98 -6.95 22.56
CA ILE A 218 0.97 -6.35 23.42
C ILE A 218 -0.12 -7.39 23.69
N ASP A 219 -0.28 -7.74 24.97
CA ASP A 219 -1.39 -8.56 25.42
C ASP A 219 -2.56 -7.66 25.84
N CYS A 220 -3.65 -7.71 25.05
CA CYS A 220 -4.88 -6.98 25.34
C CYS A 220 -5.88 -7.77 26.19
N HIS A 221 -5.52 -8.97 26.65
CA HIS A 221 -6.37 -9.91 27.38
C HIS A 221 -7.70 -10.21 26.67
N GLN A 222 -8.79 -9.50 27.02
CA GLN A 222 -10.12 -9.64 26.39
C GLN A 222 -10.35 -8.67 25.22
N GLY A 223 -9.37 -7.80 24.92
CA GLY A 223 -9.42 -6.84 23.83
C GLY A 223 -8.72 -7.32 22.55
N GLN A 224 -8.86 -6.55 21.48
CA GLN A 224 -8.15 -6.74 20.22
C GLN A 224 -7.01 -5.74 20.11
N CYS A 225 -5.80 -6.22 19.80
CA CYS A 225 -4.71 -5.33 19.40
C CYS A 225 -4.92 -4.86 17.96
N VAL A 226 -4.81 -3.56 17.73
CA VAL A 226 -4.95 -2.95 16.40
C VAL A 226 -3.82 -1.96 16.15
N VAL A 227 -3.33 -1.91 14.91
CA VAL A 227 -2.29 -0.98 14.49
C VAL A 227 -2.94 0.25 13.87
N GLN A 228 -2.91 1.36 14.60
CA GLN A 228 -3.42 2.65 14.16
C GLN A 228 -2.26 3.59 13.81
N ARG A 229 -2.54 4.79 13.27
CA ARG A 229 -1.51 5.80 13.01
C ARG A 229 -0.79 6.28 14.27
N SER A 230 -1.44 6.19 15.43
CA SER A 230 -0.82 6.45 16.74
C SER A 230 0.06 5.29 17.23
N GLY A 231 0.02 4.15 16.54
CA GLY A 231 0.73 2.93 16.88
C GLY A 231 -0.18 1.77 17.28
N PRO A 232 0.44 0.62 17.63
CA PRO A 232 -0.22 -0.55 18.21
C PRO A 232 -0.96 -0.18 19.50
N SER A 233 -2.24 -0.56 19.60
CA SER A 233 -3.08 -0.22 20.76
C SER A 233 -4.17 -1.26 21.00
N CYS A 234 -4.59 -1.42 22.26
CA CYS A 234 -5.69 -2.30 22.62
C CYS A 234 -7.04 -1.61 22.46
N ARG A 235 -7.98 -2.31 21.84
CA ARG A 235 -9.39 -1.91 21.74
C ARG A 235 -10.26 -2.92 22.51
N SER A 236 -11.22 -2.41 23.27
CA SER A 236 -12.20 -3.25 23.97
C SER A 236 -13.10 -3.99 22.95
N GLY A 237 -13.40 -5.26 23.23
CA GLY A 237 -14.19 -6.14 22.34
C GLY A 237 -15.67 -5.76 22.17
N ASP A 238 -16.18 -4.77 22.91
CA ASP A 238 -17.60 -4.36 22.89
C ASP A 238 -18.03 -3.68 21.57
N ASP A 239 -17.07 -3.21 20.77
CA ASP A 239 -17.36 -2.51 19.52
C ASP A 239 -17.76 -3.44 18.35
N ARG A 240 -17.68 -4.77 18.50
CA ARG A 240 -18.15 -5.71 17.45
C ARG A 240 -19.66 -5.90 17.44
N LYS A 241 -20.33 -5.76 18.59
CA LYS A 241 -21.77 -6.03 18.70
C LYS A 241 -22.66 -5.02 17.95
N TRP A 242 -22.19 -3.80 17.75
CA TRP A 242 -23.03 -2.77 17.11
C TRP A 242 -23.03 -2.84 15.58
N PHE A 243 -22.00 -3.44 14.96
CA PHE A 243 -21.87 -3.50 13.51
C PHE A 243 -22.56 -4.71 12.87
N GLU A 244 -22.74 -5.80 13.60
CA GLU A 244 -23.37 -7.03 13.07
C GLU A 244 -24.89 -6.92 12.92
N THR A 245 -25.53 -5.85 13.41
CA THR A 245 -26.99 -5.68 13.37
C THR A 245 -27.50 -4.87 12.18
N TRP A 246 -26.61 -4.39 11.31
CA TRP A 246 -26.99 -3.59 10.15
C TRP A 246 -27.23 -4.48 8.92
N ASP A 247 -28.37 -5.16 8.93
CA ASP A 247 -28.99 -5.65 7.70
C ASP A 247 -29.81 -4.51 7.08
N ALA A 248 -29.61 -4.21 5.80
CA ALA A 248 -30.44 -3.24 5.08
C ALA A 248 -31.95 -3.61 5.08
N ASN A 249 -32.28 -4.84 5.48
CA ASN A 249 -33.64 -5.37 5.61
C ASN A 249 -34.26 -5.14 7.00
N THR A 250 -33.50 -4.69 8.01
CA THR A 250 -34.00 -4.43 9.39
C THR A 250 -34.11 -2.95 9.72
N ALA A 251 -34.03 -2.07 8.71
CA ALA A 251 -34.27 -0.65 8.86
C ALA A 251 -35.67 -0.40 9.45
N GLY A 252 -35.72 0.03 10.71
CA GLY A 252 -36.97 0.33 11.44
C GLY A 252 -37.33 -0.62 12.58
N THR A 253 -36.53 -1.65 12.85
CA THR A 253 -36.72 -2.57 13.99
C THR A 253 -35.71 -2.29 15.09
N PHE A 254 -36.19 -2.05 16.32
CA PHE A 254 -35.34 -2.02 17.52
C PHE A 254 -35.23 -3.43 18.09
N SER A 255 -34.03 -4.01 18.10
CA SER A 255 -33.76 -5.25 18.82
C SER A 255 -33.30 -4.94 20.23
N ASN A 256 -34.10 -5.33 21.24
CA ASN A 256 -33.78 -5.12 22.65
C ASN A 256 -32.95 -6.29 23.19
N SER A 257 -31.67 -6.35 22.85
CA SER A 257 -30.77 -7.42 23.32
C SER A 257 -30.09 -7.08 24.67
N GLY A 258 -30.63 -6.12 25.43
CA GLY A 258 -29.98 -5.51 26.60
C GLY A 258 -30.66 -5.73 27.96
N PHE A 259 -31.73 -6.52 28.04
CA PHE A 259 -32.37 -6.83 29.32
C PHE A 259 -32.54 -8.35 29.44
N GLU A 260 -31.74 -8.96 30.32
CA GLU A 260 -32.00 -10.31 30.81
C GLU A 260 -33.24 -10.25 31.72
N ASP A 261 -34.42 -10.54 31.15
CA ASP A 261 -35.50 -11.13 31.92
C ASP A 261 -36.31 -12.07 31.00
N ASP A 262 -36.37 -13.33 31.40
CA ASP A 262 -36.93 -14.46 30.64
C ASP A 262 -38.43 -14.26 30.35
N THR A 263 -38.77 -13.61 29.23
CA THR A 263 -40.10 -13.72 28.62
C THR A 263 -40.03 -13.54 27.11
N ASN A 264 -40.33 -14.63 26.39
CA ASN A 264 -40.53 -14.78 24.93
C ASN A 264 -40.02 -13.66 24.02
N GLU A 265 -38.98 -13.99 23.24
CA GLU A 265 -38.58 -13.29 22.03
C GLU A 265 -39.71 -13.28 20.98
N GLU A 266 -40.63 -12.33 21.10
CA GLU A 266 -41.43 -11.88 19.97
C GLU A 266 -41.01 -10.46 19.62
N ASN A 267 -40.56 -10.27 18.38
CA ASN A 267 -40.36 -8.94 17.83
C ASN A 267 -41.67 -8.17 17.92
N PHE A 268 -41.75 -7.15 18.77
CA PHE A 268 -42.93 -6.30 18.87
C PHE A 268 -43.01 -5.41 17.63
N PRO A 269 -44.01 -5.56 16.76
CA PRO A 269 -44.23 -4.61 15.68
C PRO A 269 -44.69 -3.28 16.29
N VAL A 270 -43.88 -2.23 16.15
CA VAL A 270 -44.28 -0.87 16.54
C VAL A 270 -45.28 -0.36 15.51
N ALA A 271 -46.55 -0.22 15.92
CA ALA A 271 -47.60 0.35 15.10
C ALA A 271 -47.45 1.89 14.99
N LEU A 272 -46.52 2.33 14.14
CA LEU A 272 -46.23 3.75 13.87
C LEU A 272 -47.45 4.57 13.42
N ASN A 273 -48.47 3.90 12.89
CA ASN A 273 -49.75 4.45 12.46
C ASN A 273 -50.69 4.87 13.61
N THR A 274 -50.30 4.62 14.87
CA THR A 274 -51.09 5.00 16.06
C THR A 274 -50.38 5.96 17.01
N VAL A 275 -49.18 6.41 16.65
CA VAL A 275 -48.35 7.28 17.51
C VAL A 275 -48.77 8.74 17.34
N ASP A 276 -49.26 9.36 18.43
CA ASP A 276 -49.53 10.80 18.48
C ASP A 276 -48.21 11.57 18.52
N THR A 277 -47.92 12.28 17.43
CA THR A 277 -46.68 13.06 17.25
C THR A 277 -46.64 14.34 18.09
N ASN A 278 -47.72 14.69 18.80
CA ASN A 278 -47.75 15.84 19.70
C ASN A 278 -47.36 15.50 21.15
N VAL A 279 -47.09 14.23 21.47
CA VAL A 279 -46.65 13.82 22.80
C VAL A 279 -45.20 14.25 23.02
N ARG A 280 -44.99 15.24 23.90
CA ARG A 280 -43.64 15.64 24.34
C ARG A 280 -43.11 14.65 25.38
N VAL A 281 -42.25 13.74 24.94
CA VAL A 281 -41.50 12.85 25.84
C VAL A 281 -40.42 13.65 26.56
N HIS A 282 -40.51 13.73 27.90
CA HIS A 282 -39.46 14.32 28.73
C HIS A 282 -38.53 13.21 29.19
N ILE A 283 -37.36 13.10 28.55
CA ILE A 283 -36.32 12.16 28.96
C ILE A 283 -35.45 12.89 29.97
N HIS A 284 -35.54 12.51 31.24
CA HIS A 284 -34.56 12.96 32.23
C HIS A 284 -33.22 12.28 31.96
N ARG A 285 -32.18 13.08 31.76
CA ARG A 285 -30.80 12.60 31.64
C ARG A 285 -30.42 11.90 32.96
N PRO A 286 -30.04 10.61 32.95
CA PRO A 286 -29.49 10.00 34.14
C PRO A 286 -28.14 10.65 34.47
N GLU A 287 -27.99 11.12 35.71
CA GLU A 287 -26.69 11.52 36.23
C GLU A 287 -25.87 10.26 36.55
N VAL A 288 -24.71 10.11 35.91
CA VAL A 288 -23.76 9.05 36.21
C VAL A 288 -22.77 9.59 37.23
N VAL A 289 -22.87 9.12 38.47
CA VAL A 289 -21.86 9.40 39.50
C VAL A 289 -20.70 8.44 39.28
N SER A 290 -19.53 8.98 38.91
CA SER A 290 -18.29 8.22 38.83
C SER A 290 -17.83 7.85 40.24
N SER A 291 -18.02 6.59 40.64
CA SER A 291 -17.36 6.03 41.81
C SER A 291 -16.00 5.46 41.39
N SER A 292 -14.93 6.14 41.78
CA SER A 292 -13.57 5.64 41.64
C SER A 292 -13.27 4.61 42.73
N LEU A 293 -12.81 3.43 42.35
CA LEU A 293 -12.02 2.51 43.19
C LEU A 293 -10.86 1.97 42.35
#